data_AF-A0A1F6DWF6-F1
#
_entry.id   AF-A0A1F6DWF6-F1
#
_cell.length_a   1.000
_cell.length_b   1.000
_cell.length_c   1.000
_cell.angle_alpha   90.00
_cell.angle_beta   90.00
_cell.angle_gamma   90.00
#
_symmetry.space_group_name_H-M   'P 1'
#
loop_
_entity.id
_entity.type
_entity.pdbx_description
1 polymer ?
#
loop_
_entity_poly.entity_id
_entity_poly.type
_entity_poly.pdbx_seq_one_letter_code
_entity_poly.pdbx_strand_id
1 'polypeptide(L)'
;MADDEPIKDLETVLLRQLRESKELVKSMDWNSFQQNLDRRVAQVNDSFLKEVANISLISVTAAPFSLTLLLSGLEIEKTLLVAAFGLLMVNVLFLNVGLWHLNSIFKRETGSQTLDFLEMESNATDISNENLDTGKRVEALANLVKIQSRLYYRQKTEPLNQGKTLIFFREWGLVLLSVAIILIIESVVLALTK
;
A
#
# COMPACT_ATOMS: atom_id res chain seq x y z
N MET A 1 50.49 -7.18 31.18
CA MET A 1 49.77 -8.46 31.00
C MET A 1 48.39 -8.24 31.60
N ALA A 2 47.49 -7.64 30.82
CA ALA A 2 46.15 -7.28 31.24
C ALA A 2 45.22 -7.65 30.09
N ASP A 3 44.13 -8.32 30.44
CA ASP A 3 42.81 -8.27 29.79
C ASP A 3 42.56 -9.00 28.46
N ASP A 4 42.89 -10.30 28.38
CA ASP A 4 42.29 -11.22 27.37
C ASP A 4 40.96 -11.84 27.84
N GLU A 5 40.62 -11.68 29.13
CA GLU A 5 39.40 -12.21 29.76
C GLU A 5 38.08 -11.66 29.16
N PRO A 6 37.92 -10.34 28.92
CA PRO A 6 36.67 -9.81 28.37
C PRO A 6 36.44 -10.20 26.90
N ILE A 7 37.50 -10.52 26.14
CA ILE A 7 37.40 -10.92 24.72
C ILE A 7 36.88 -12.35 24.61
N LYS A 8 37.36 -13.27 25.47
CA LYS A 8 36.85 -14.65 25.56
C LYS A 8 35.39 -14.71 26.01
N ASP A 9 34.99 -13.82 26.92
CA ASP A 9 33.60 -13.71 27.36
C ASP A 9 32.69 -13.19 26.22
N LEU A 10 33.17 -12.25 25.41
CA LEU A 10 32.44 -11.75 24.26
C LEU A 10 32.28 -12.81 23.16
N GLU A 11 33.33 -13.57 22.89
CA GLU A 11 33.33 -14.64 21.88
C GLU A 11 32.39 -15.78 22.28
N THR A 12 32.37 -16.17 23.56
CA THR A 12 31.43 -17.17 24.08
C THR A 12 29.98 -16.69 24.05
N VAL A 13 29.71 -15.41 24.35
CA VAL A 13 28.38 -14.80 24.21
C VAL A 13 27.94 -14.76 22.74
N LEU A 14 28.82 -14.40 21.81
CA LEU A 14 28.53 -14.38 20.38
C LEU A 14 28.24 -15.79 19.84
N LEU A 15 29.06 -16.78 20.20
CA LEU A 15 28.84 -18.18 19.80
C LEU A 15 27.55 -18.75 20.39
N ARG A 16 27.18 -18.34 21.62
CA ARG A 16 25.90 -18.69 22.23
C ARG A 16 24.73 -18.09 21.47
N GLN A 17 24.77 -16.79 21.17
CA GLN A 17 23.73 -16.13 20.36
C GLN A 17 23.62 -16.72 18.95
N LEU A 18 24.76 -17.12 18.35
CA LEU A 18 24.81 -17.83 17.06
C LEU A 18 24.19 -19.23 17.12
N ARG A 19 24.33 -19.93 18.24
CA ARG A 19 23.73 -21.26 18.42
C ARG A 19 22.22 -21.12 18.66
N GLU A 20 21.82 -20.23 19.55
CA GLU A 20 20.41 -19.91 19.84
C GLU A 20 19.68 -19.40 18.59
N SER A 21 20.37 -18.61 17.75
CA SER A 21 19.80 -18.14 16.49
C SER A 21 19.70 -19.21 15.41
N LYS A 22 20.68 -20.10 15.30
CA LYS A 22 20.62 -21.25 14.37
C LYS A 22 19.45 -22.16 14.73
N GLU A 23 19.17 -22.33 16.02
CA GLU A 23 17.97 -23.03 16.51
C GLU A 23 16.70 -22.26 16.16
N LEU A 24 16.66 -20.94 16.36
CA LEU A 24 15.53 -20.09 15.95
C LEU A 24 15.24 -20.18 14.44
N VAL A 25 16.26 -20.06 13.59
CA VAL A 25 16.16 -20.17 12.12
C VAL A 25 15.71 -21.56 11.70
N LYS A 26 16.16 -22.62 12.39
CA LYS A 26 15.70 -24.01 12.15
C LYS A 26 14.26 -24.23 12.62
N SER A 27 13.86 -23.59 13.71
CA SER A 27 12.51 -23.67 14.26
C SER A 27 11.50 -22.81 13.48
N MET A 28 12.01 -21.87 12.68
CA MET A 28 11.19 -21.06 11.79
C MET A 28 10.68 -21.95 10.67
N ASP A 29 9.37 -22.19 10.68
CA ASP A 29 8.69 -22.80 9.55
C ASP A 29 8.59 -21.76 8.42
N TRP A 30 9.64 -21.73 7.59
CA TRP A 30 9.77 -20.83 6.46
C TRP A 30 8.61 -20.97 5.48
N ASN A 31 8.07 -22.19 5.32
CA ASN A 31 6.91 -22.42 4.46
C ASN A 31 5.64 -21.79 5.05
N SER A 32 5.42 -21.95 6.35
CA SER A 32 4.31 -21.28 7.04
C SER A 32 4.46 -19.77 7.03
N PHE A 33 5.67 -19.24 7.24
CA PHE A 33 5.95 -17.81 7.18
C PHE A 33 5.68 -17.24 5.77
N GLN A 34 6.16 -17.92 4.72
CA GLN A 34 5.93 -17.55 3.34
C GLN A 34 4.45 -17.64 2.95
N GLN A 35 3.75 -18.71 3.33
CA GLN A 35 2.29 -18.82 3.12
C GLN A 35 1.52 -17.71 3.85
N ASN A 36 1.98 -17.30 5.03
CA ASN A 36 1.34 -16.22 5.78
C ASN A 36 1.57 -14.87 5.08
N LEU A 37 2.77 -14.62 4.56
CA LEU A 37 3.06 -13.47 3.71
C LEU A 37 2.20 -13.46 2.44
N ASP A 38 2.16 -14.58 1.70
CA ASP A 38 1.37 -14.70 0.47
C ASP A 38 -0.13 -14.50 0.73
N ARG A 39 -0.66 -15.10 1.81
CA ARG A 39 -2.06 -14.86 2.21
C ARG A 39 -2.33 -13.41 2.55
N ARG A 40 -1.38 -12.71 3.16
CA ARG A 40 -1.54 -11.30 3.54
C ARG A 40 -1.49 -10.39 2.32
N VAL A 41 -0.53 -10.63 1.43
CA VAL A 41 -0.47 -9.94 0.13
C VAL A 41 -1.79 -10.17 -0.60
N ALA A 42 -2.30 -11.39 -0.65
CA ALA A 42 -3.58 -11.71 -1.28
C ALA A 42 -4.78 -11.02 -0.60
N GLN A 43 -4.86 -11.00 0.73
CA GLN A 43 -5.96 -10.35 1.46
C GLN A 43 -5.98 -8.83 1.30
N VAL A 44 -4.81 -8.19 1.41
CA VAL A 44 -4.68 -6.75 1.18
C VAL A 44 -4.98 -6.41 -0.27
N ASN A 45 -4.50 -7.23 -1.21
CA ASN A 45 -4.79 -7.08 -2.64
C ASN A 45 -6.28 -7.22 -2.94
N ASP A 46 -6.98 -8.22 -2.40
CA ASP A 46 -8.41 -8.43 -2.65
C ASP A 46 -9.26 -7.27 -2.10
N SER A 47 -8.98 -6.81 -0.87
CA SER A 47 -9.66 -5.65 -0.29
C SER A 47 -9.39 -4.38 -1.07
N PHE A 48 -8.13 -4.19 -1.50
CA PHE A 48 -7.72 -3.04 -2.31
C PHE A 48 -8.42 -3.04 -3.67
N LEU A 49 -8.42 -4.17 -4.38
CA LEU A 49 -9.01 -4.32 -5.71
C LEU A 49 -10.52 -4.06 -5.69
N LYS A 50 -11.24 -4.55 -4.67
CA LYS A 50 -12.68 -4.29 -4.50
C LYS A 50 -12.98 -2.79 -4.38
N GLU A 51 -12.21 -2.07 -3.57
CA GLU A 51 -12.46 -0.65 -3.34
C GLU A 51 -12.00 0.21 -4.52
N VAL A 52 -10.89 -0.15 -5.18
CA VAL A 52 -10.43 0.44 -6.45
C VAL A 52 -11.47 0.25 -7.55
N ALA A 53 -12.13 -0.91 -7.60
CA ALA A 53 -13.24 -1.14 -8.53
C ALA A 53 -14.43 -0.21 -8.27
N ASN A 54 -14.77 0.03 -6.99
CA ASN A 54 -15.82 0.99 -6.62
C ASN A 54 -15.47 2.43 -7.07
N ILE A 55 -14.24 2.88 -6.84
CA ILE A 55 -13.81 4.21 -7.29
C ILE A 55 -13.79 4.31 -8.82
N SER A 56 -13.37 3.24 -9.51
CA SER A 56 -13.38 3.16 -10.96
C SER A 56 -14.80 3.24 -11.52
N LEU A 57 -15.77 2.59 -10.88
CA LEU A 57 -17.18 2.66 -11.25
C LEU A 57 -17.72 4.10 -11.14
N ILE A 58 -17.34 4.83 -10.08
CA ILE A 58 -17.69 6.26 -9.93
C ILE A 58 -17.11 7.08 -11.09
N SER A 59 -15.84 6.85 -11.44
CA SER A 59 -15.21 7.57 -12.57
C SER A 59 -15.87 7.24 -13.91
N VAL A 60 -16.21 5.97 -14.16
CA VAL A 60 -16.84 5.50 -15.41
C VAL A 60 -18.29 5.99 -15.52
N THR A 61 -18.99 6.20 -14.41
CA THR A 61 -20.34 6.76 -14.42
C THR A 61 -20.34 8.28 -14.58
N ALA A 62 -19.38 8.99 -13.97
CA ALA A 62 -19.31 10.44 -14.07
C ALA A 62 -18.91 10.95 -15.48
N ALA A 63 -17.99 10.27 -16.18
CA ALA A 63 -17.46 10.76 -17.45
C ALA A 63 -18.48 10.83 -18.62
N PRO A 64 -19.31 9.80 -18.88
CA PRO A 64 -20.35 9.86 -19.91
C PRO A 64 -21.43 10.90 -19.59
N PHE A 65 -21.85 10.98 -18.32
CA PHE A 65 -22.83 11.98 -17.88
C PHE A 65 -22.35 13.40 -18.14
N SER A 66 -21.07 13.69 -17.87
CA SER A 66 -20.44 14.98 -18.14
C SER A 66 -20.59 15.36 -19.62
N LEU A 67 -20.20 14.47 -20.52
CA LEU A 67 -20.19 14.71 -21.96
C LEU A 67 -21.60 14.86 -22.53
N THR A 68 -22.53 14.01 -22.12
CA THR A 68 -23.93 14.05 -22.56
C THR A 68 -24.62 15.34 -22.13
N LEU A 69 -24.39 15.83 -20.90
CA LEU A 69 -24.95 17.09 -20.42
C LEU A 69 -24.45 18.29 -21.22
N LEU A 70 -23.16 18.33 -21.55
CA LEU A 70 -22.56 19.40 -22.36
C LEU A 70 -23.16 19.44 -23.79
N LEU A 71 -23.45 18.27 -24.36
CA LEU A 71 -23.96 18.12 -25.72
C LEU A 71 -25.50 18.22 -25.82
N SER A 72 -26.21 18.23 -24.68
CA SER A 72 -27.68 18.09 -24.64
C SER A 72 -28.47 19.29 -25.19
N GLY A 73 -27.82 20.37 -25.63
CA GLY A 73 -28.45 21.46 -26.38
C GLY A 73 -29.54 22.26 -25.65
N LEU A 74 -29.79 21.94 -24.37
CA LEU A 74 -30.74 22.65 -23.53
C LEU A 74 -30.30 24.11 -23.36
N GLU A 75 -31.23 25.07 -23.53
CA GLU A 75 -31.08 26.50 -23.22
C GLU A 75 -31.04 26.75 -21.71
N ILE A 76 -30.29 25.92 -21.01
CA ILE A 76 -30.02 26.03 -19.59
C ILE A 76 -29.14 27.26 -19.34
N GLU A 77 -29.28 27.86 -18.16
CA GLU A 77 -28.43 28.94 -17.68
C GLU A 77 -26.95 28.50 -17.73
N LYS A 78 -26.28 28.83 -18.85
CA LYS A 78 -25.03 28.19 -19.30
C LYS A 78 -23.94 28.21 -18.23
N THR A 79 -23.94 29.22 -17.37
CA THR A 79 -22.95 29.39 -16.29
C THR A 79 -23.01 28.27 -15.25
N LEU A 80 -24.21 27.87 -14.80
CA LEU A 80 -24.36 26.85 -13.75
C LEU A 80 -24.09 25.45 -14.30
N LEU A 81 -24.51 25.19 -15.54
CA LEU A 81 -24.23 23.93 -16.23
C LEU A 81 -22.72 23.76 -16.52
N VAL A 82 -22.05 24.84 -16.96
CA VAL A 82 -20.59 24.84 -17.18
C VAL A 82 -19.83 24.64 -15.87
N ALA A 83 -20.29 25.26 -14.77
CA ALA A 83 -19.70 25.05 -13.45
C ALA A 83 -19.84 23.58 -12.99
N ALA A 84 -21.01 22.98 -13.17
CA ALA A 84 -21.25 21.59 -12.82
C ALA A 84 -20.39 20.63 -13.67
N PHE A 85 -20.27 20.91 -14.98
CA PHE A 85 -19.41 20.14 -15.87
C PHE A 85 -17.93 20.24 -15.47
N GLY A 86 -17.46 21.45 -15.14
CA GLY A 86 -16.10 21.66 -14.63
C GLY A 86 -15.84 20.84 -13.37
N LEU A 87 -16.80 20.79 -12.44
CA LEU A 87 -16.71 19.97 -11.23
C LEU A 87 -16.71 18.47 -11.53
N LEU A 88 -17.51 17.98 -12.47
CA LEU A 88 -17.47 16.57 -12.88
C LEU A 88 -16.12 16.20 -13.51
N MET A 89 -15.57 17.07 -14.36
CA MET A 89 -14.25 16.84 -14.96
C MET A 89 -13.14 16.82 -13.91
N VAL A 90 -13.18 17.75 -12.95
CA VAL A 90 -12.26 17.76 -11.80
C VAL A 90 -12.43 16.51 -10.95
N ASN A 91 -13.66 16.04 -10.74
CA ASN A 91 -13.96 14.81 -10.01
C ASN A 91 -13.34 13.59 -10.68
N VAL A 92 -13.55 13.43 -11.99
CA VAL A 92 -12.98 12.33 -12.78
C VAL A 92 -11.45 12.38 -12.72
N LEU A 93 -10.84 13.54 -12.90
CA LEU A 93 -9.38 13.70 -12.79
C LEU A 93 -8.87 13.34 -11.39
N PHE A 94 -9.53 13.84 -10.34
CA PHE A 94 -9.19 13.58 -8.95
C PHE A 94 -9.23 12.08 -8.61
N LEU A 95 -10.29 11.38 -9.02
CA LEU A 95 -10.43 9.95 -8.79
C LEU A 95 -9.39 9.14 -9.57
N ASN A 96 -9.10 9.50 -10.83
CA ASN A 96 -8.09 8.82 -11.64
C ASN A 96 -6.67 9.00 -11.07
N VAL A 97 -6.33 10.21 -10.60
CA VAL A 97 -5.06 10.47 -9.91
C VAL A 97 -4.98 9.67 -8.61
N GLY A 98 -6.07 9.58 -7.85
CA GLY A 98 -6.15 8.77 -6.66
C GLY A 98 -5.93 7.28 -6.92
N LEU A 99 -6.60 6.73 -7.93
CA LEU A 99 -6.41 5.34 -8.38
C LEU A 99 -4.97 5.06 -8.80
N TRP A 100 -4.37 5.97 -9.58
CA TRP A 100 -2.99 5.85 -10.00
C TRP A 100 -2.02 5.88 -8.81
N HIS A 101 -2.21 6.82 -7.89
CA HIS A 101 -1.39 6.97 -6.70
C HIS A 101 -1.45 5.72 -5.82
N LEU A 102 -2.66 5.23 -5.55
CA LEU A 102 -2.91 4.01 -4.80
C LEU A 102 -2.25 2.79 -5.44
N ASN A 103 -2.38 2.62 -6.75
CA ASN A 103 -1.74 1.53 -7.49
C ASN A 103 -0.21 1.62 -7.44
N SER A 104 0.35 2.84 -7.48
CA SER A 104 1.80 3.05 -7.42
C SER A 104 2.37 2.66 -6.05
N ILE A 105 1.67 3.01 -4.97
CA ILE A 105 2.05 2.64 -3.60
C ILE A 105 1.98 1.13 -3.43
N PHE A 106 0.87 0.52 -3.85
CA PHE A 106 0.68 -0.92 -3.75
C PHE A 106 1.79 -1.69 -4.47
N LYS A 107 2.11 -1.34 -5.72
CA LYS A 107 3.19 -2.00 -6.48
C LYS A 107 4.56 -1.84 -5.81
N ARG A 108 4.86 -0.65 -5.28
CA ARG A 108 6.13 -0.38 -4.60
C ARG A 108 6.24 -1.18 -3.29
N GLU A 109 5.16 -1.27 -2.53
CA GLU A 109 5.14 -1.99 -1.27
C GLU A 109 5.27 -3.50 -1.49
N THR A 110 4.49 -4.08 -2.42
CA THR A 110 4.61 -5.50 -2.78
C THR A 110 6.01 -5.83 -3.28
N GLY A 111 6.59 -5.02 -4.18
CA GLY A 111 7.96 -5.22 -4.66
C GLY A 111 9.01 -5.12 -3.55
N SER A 112 8.85 -4.16 -2.63
CA SER A 112 9.74 -4.01 -1.47
C SER A 112 9.65 -5.19 -0.50
N GLN A 113 8.45 -5.74 -0.27
CA GLN A 113 8.27 -6.91 0.59
C GLN A 113 8.90 -8.17 -0.02
N THR A 114 8.80 -8.34 -1.34
CA THR A 114 9.47 -9.43 -2.04
C THR A 114 10.99 -9.34 -1.91
N LEU A 115 11.56 -8.13 -2.03
CA LEU A 115 12.99 -7.91 -1.83
C LEU A 115 13.43 -8.18 -0.39
N ASP A 116 12.68 -7.68 0.59
CA ASP A 116 12.94 -7.94 2.01
C ASP A 116 12.88 -9.46 2.31
N PHE A 117 11.97 -10.22 1.68
CA PHE A 117 11.92 -11.69 1.80
C PHE A 117 13.16 -12.37 1.20
N LEU A 118 13.55 -12.03 -0.04
CA LEU A 118 14.75 -12.57 -0.67
C LEU A 118 16.01 -12.28 0.16
N GLU A 119 16.08 -11.09 0.76
CA GLU A 119 17.18 -10.72 1.66
C GLU A 119 17.16 -11.55 2.96
N MET A 120 15.99 -11.87 3.53
CA MET A 120 15.89 -12.78 4.68
C MET A 120 16.32 -14.21 4.33
N GLU A 121 15.97 -14.73 3.16
CA GLU A 121 16.36 -16.07 2.70
C GLU A 121 17.88 -16.16 2.50
N SER A 122 18.47 -15.15 1.88
CA SER A 122 19.93 -15.04 1.74
C SER A 122 20.62 -15.00 3.11
N ASN A 123 20.16 -14.15 4.02
CA ASN A 123 20.74 -14.03 5.36
C ASN A 123 20.57 -15.32 6.19
N ALA A 124 19.44 -16.01 6.05
CA ALA A 124 19.21 -17.31 6.71
C ALA A 124 20.19 -18.37 6.21
N THR A 125 20.47 -18.36 4.90
CA THR A 125 21.47 -19.24 4.27
C THR A 125 22.87 -18.95 4.83
N ASP A 126 23.25 -17.67 4.91
CA ASP A 126 24.55 -17.25 5.44
C ASP A 126 24.74 -17.63 6.91
N ILE A 127 23.69 -17.50 7.75
CA ILE A 127 23.72 -17.94 9.15
C ILE A 127 23.95 -19.46 9.26
N SER A 128 23.34 -20.23 8.36
CA SER A 128 23.43 -21.69 8.34
C SER A 128 24.76 -22.23 7.80
N ASN A 129 25.47 -21.44 7.00
CA ASN A 129 26.72 -21.84 6.37
C ASN A 129 27.89 -21.82 7.37
N GLU A 130 28.41 -23.01 7.68
CA GLU A 130 29.49 -23.19 8.66
C GLU A 130 30.87 -22.76 8.11
N ASN A 131 31.00 -22.59 6.79
CA ASN A 131 32.23 -22.15 6.13
C ASN A 131 32.37 -20.62 6.10
N LEU A 132 31.34 -19.88 6.53
CA LEU A 132 31.36 -18.42 6.61
C LEU A 132 32.00 -17.94 7.92
N ASP A 133 32.74 -16.85 7.83
CA ASP A 133 33.34 -16.19 9.00
C ASP A 133 32.28 -15.83 10.05
N THR A 134 32.63 -16.01 11.33
CA THR A 134 31.73 -15.76 12.46
C THR A 134 31.17 -14.34 12.44
N GLY A 135 31.99 -13.34 12.05
CA GLY A 135 31.55 -11.95 11.93
C GLY A 135 30.46 -11.76 10.87
N LYS A 136 30.62 -12.39 9.71
CA LYS A 136 29.61 -12.34 8.62
C LYS A 136 28.30 -13.03 9.00
N ARG A 137 28.36 -14.10 9.77
CA ARG A 137 27.16 -14.80 10.26
C ARG A 137 26.39 -13.97 11.30
N VAL A 138 27.10 -13.21 12.13
CA VAL A 138 26.51 -12.26 13.08
C VAL A 138 25.90 -11.05 12.35
N GLU A 139 26.55 -10.56 11.28
CA GLU A 139 26.00 -9.50 10.43
C GLU A 139 24.70 -9.96 9.73
N ALA A 140 24.70 -11.16 9.14
CA ALA A 140 23.52 -11.76 8.54
C ALA A 140 22.38 -11.90 9.57
N LEU A 141 22.70 -12.25 10.82
CA LEU A 141 21.72 -12.28 11.91
C LEU A 141 21.09 -10.92 12.18
N ALA A 142 21.92 -9.89 12.36
CA ALA A 142 21.48 -8.54 12.66
C ALA A 142 20.56 -8.02 11.55
N ASN A 143 20.90 -8.30 10.29
CA ASN A 143 20.08 -7.97 9.14
C ASN A 143 18.74 -8.72 9.14
N LEU A 144 18.74 -10.02 9.45
CA LEU A 144 17.52 -10.83 9.50
C LEU A 144 16.52 -10.30 10.54
N VAL A 145 16.99 -9.99 11.76
CA VAL A 145 16.17 -9.39 12.82
C VAL A 145 15.64 -8.02 12.39
N LYS A 146 16.48 -7.20 11.77
CA LYS A 146 16.10 -5.88 11.26
C LYS A 146 15.01 -5.98 10.19
N ILE A 147 15.12 -6.90 9.23
CA ILE A 147 14.10 -7.08 8.19
C ILE A 147 12.80 -7.60 8.79
N GLN A 148 12.85 -8.56 9.72
CA GLN A 148 11.67 -9.06 10.41
C GLN A 148 10.91 -7.94 11.13
N SER A 149 11.63 -7.05 11.82
CA SER A 149 11.02 -5.88 12.48
C SER A 149 10.37 -4.90 11.49
N ARG A 150 10.98 -4.68 10.31
CA ARG A 150 10.42 -3.84 9.24
C ARG A 150 9.13 -4.44 8.69
N LEU A 151 9.11 -5.75 8.40
CA LEU A 151 7.93 -6.44 7.91
C LEU A 151 6.79 -6.41 8.94
N TYR A 152 7.11 -6.60 10.22
CA TYR A 152 6.13 -6.50 11.31
C TYR A 152 5.54 -5.08 11.42
N TYR A 153 6.38 -4.06 11.37
CA TYR A 153 5.91 -2.67 11.41
C TYR A 153 5.01 -2.35 10.21
N ARG A 154 5.44 -2.71 9.00
CA ARG A 154 4.67 -2.53 7.76
C ARG A 154 3.31 -3.20 7.82
N GLN A 155 3.25 -4.44 8.33
CA GLN A 155 1.99 -5.16 8.55
C GLN A 155 0.98 -4.33 9.35
N LYS A 156 1.44 -3.60 10.37
CA LYS A 156 0.57 -2.82 11.24
C LYS A 156 0.13 -1.50 10.60
N THR A 157 0.96 -0.90 9.75
CA THR A 157 0.74 0.47 9.26
C THR A 157 0.22 0.56 7.82
N GLU A 158 0.63 -0.34 6.94
CA GLU A 158 0.25 -0.34 5.51
C GLU A 158 -1.27 -0.43 5.28
N PRO A 159 -2.02 -1.40 5.85
CA PRO A 159 -3.47 -1.46 5.64
C PRO A 159 -4.18 -0.20 6.17
N LEU A 160 -3.63 0.41 7.21
CA LEU A 160 -4.19 1.61 7.83
C LEU A 160 -3.94 2.86 6.98
N ASN A 161 -2.76 2.99 6.39
CA ASN A 161 -2.41 4.10 5.52
C ASN A 161 -3.08 3.99 4.14
N GLN A 162 -3.04 2.81 3.53
CA GLN A 162 -3.74 2.56 2.26
C GLN A 162 -5.25 2.77 2.42
N GLY A 163 -5.84 2.25 3.50
CA GLY A 163 -7.26 2.44 3.82
C GLY A 163 -7.63 3.91 4.00
N LYS A 164 -6.82 4.70 4.72
CA LYS A 164 -7.05 6.15 4.88
C LYS A 164 -7.03 6.91 3.56
N THR A 165 -6.03 6.66 2.72
CA THR A 165 -5.90 7.32 1.42
C THR A 165 -7.06 6.95 0.49
N LEU A 166 -7.47 5.69 0.51
CA LEU A 166 -8.59 5.17 -0.27
C LEU A 166 -9.92 5.77 0.18
N ILE A 167 -10.19 5.83 1.48
CA ILE A 167 -11.36 6.50 2.07
C ILE A 167 -11.34 7.98 1.67
N PHE A 168 -10.18 8.65 1.74
CA PHE A 168 -10.06 10.04 1.32
C PHE A 168 -10.52 10.24 -0.12
N PHE A 169 -10.00 9.48 -1.09
CA PHE A 169 -10.41 9.63 -2.49
C PHE A 169 -11.88 9.29 -2.71
N ARG A 170 -12.40 8.25 -2.04
CA ARG A 170 -13.81 7.86 -2.13
C ARG A 170 -14.75 8.95 -1.61
N GLU A 171 -14.54 9.40 -0.37
CA GLU A 171 -15.43 10.38 0.27
C GLU A 171 -15.40 11.73 -0.45
N TRP A 172 -14.21 12.23 -0.78
CA TRP A 172 -14.11 13.49 -1.52
C TRP A 172 -14.62 13.37 -2.96
N GLY A 173 -14.43 12.21 -3.58
CA GLY A 173 -15.03 11.89 -4.87
C GLY A 173 -16.56 11.93 -4.82
N LEU A 174 -17.17 11.34 -3.80
CA LEU A 174 -18.63 11.36 -3.63
C LEU A 174 -19.16 12.77 -3.34
N VAL A 175 -18.46 13.57 -2.52
CA VAL A 175 -18.84 14.96 -2.24
C VAL A 175 -18.83 15.79 -3.51
N LEU A 176 -17.73 15.77 -4.27
CA LEU A 176 -17.60 16.51 -5.52
C LEU A 176 -18.65 16.09 -6.56
N LEU A 177 -18.94 14.79 -6.67
CA LEU A 177 -19.99 14.27 -7.53
C LEU A 177 -21.38 14.79 -7.10
N SER A 178 -21.65 14.76 -5.80
CA SER A 178 -22.94 15.21 -5.24
C SER A 178 -23.17 16.70 -5.50
N VAL A 179 -22.15 17.53 -5.29
CA VAL A 179 -22.22 18.96 -5.57
C VAL A 179 -22.48 19.21 -7.06
N ALA A 180 -21.79 18.49 -7.95
CA ALA A 180 -22.01 18.64 -9.37
C ALA A 180 -23.44 18.25 -9.80
N ILE A 181 -23.99 17.17 -9.24
CA ILE A 181 -25.37 16.74 -9.50
C ILE A 181 -26.38 17.78 -9.02
N ILE A 182 -26.19 18.35 -7.83
CA ILE A 182 -27.06 19.41 -7.30
C ILE A 182 -27.09 20.60 -8.26
N LEU A 183 -25.92 21.06 -8.70
CA LEU A 183 -25.82 22.17 -9.65
C LEU A 183 -26.50 21.85 -10.98
N ILE A 184 -26.42 20.61 -11.48
CA ILE A 184 -27.14 20.18 -12.68
C ILE A 184 -28.66 20.28 -12.47
N ILE A 185 -29.16 19.75 -11.36
CA ILE A 185 -30.59 19.75 -11.05
C ILE A 185 -31.11 21.19 -10.95
N GLU A 186 -30.42 22.06 -10.20
CA GLU A 186 -30.79 23.47 -10.08
C GLU A 186 -30.81 24.16 -11.45
N SER A 187 -29.82 23.86 -12.30
CA SER A 187 -29.70 24.42 -13.64
C SER A 187 -30.88 24.02 -14.53
N VAL A 188 -31.30 22.76 -14.46
CA VAL A 188 -32.47 22.25 -15.21
C VAL A 188 -33.77 22.85 -14.68
N VAL A 189 -33.94 22.92 -13.36
CA VAL A 189 -35.14 23.52 -12.74
C VAL A 189 -35.29 24.99 -13.11
N LEU A 190 -34.19 25.77 -13.06
CA LEU A 190 -34.18 27.17 -13.47
C LEU A 190 -34.50 27.35 -14.97
N ALA A 191 -34.07 26.42 -15.81
CA ALA A 191 -34.37 26.45 -17.24
C ALA A 191 -35.84 26.12 -17.55
N LEU A 192 -36.48 25.26 -16.76
CA LEU A 192 -37.89 24.87 -16.93
C LEU A 192 -38.89 25.86 -16.32
N THR A 193 -38.44 26.73 -15.40
CA THR A 193 -39.27 27.68 -14.66
C THR A 193 -39.21 29.11 -15.21
N LYS A 194 -38.34 29.38 -16.19
CA LYS A 194 -38.30 30.63 -16.98
C LYS A 194 -39.10 30.47 -18.26
#